data_AF-A0A1C5W5D0-F1
#
_entry.id   AF-A0A1C5W5D0-F1
#
_cell.length_a   1.000
_cell.length_b   1.000
_cell.length_c   1.000
_cell.angle_alpha   90.00
_cell.angle_beta   90.00
_cell.angle_gamma   90.00
#
_symmetry.space_group_name_H-M   'P 1'
#
loop_
_entity.id
_entity.type
_entity.pdbx_description
1 polymer ?
#
loop_
_entity_poly.entity_id
_entity_poly.type
_entity_poly.pdbx_seq_one_letter_code
_entity_poly.pdbx_strand_id
1 'polypeptide(L)'
;MITKTININSLDKIETFVDIINKFNGRFDLVSGCSIVNAKSIMAIFSLDISRPVYLYIYNEESAEHVTKALAEFEVNALQIQEQLLA
;
A
#
# COMPACT_ATOMS: atom_id res chain seq x y z
N MET A 1 9.70 -4.12 11.29
CA MET A 1 8.93 -3.32 10.29
C MET A 1 9.11 -3.96 8.93
N ILE A 2 8.00 -4.22 8.22
CA ILE A 2 8.01 -4.82 6.88
C ILE A 2 7.56 -3.78 5.85
N THR A 3 8.23 -3.77 4.71
CA THR A 3 7.91 -2.87 3.59
C THR A 3 7.44 -3.67 2.40
N LYS A 4 6.31 -3.26 1.82
CA LYS A 4 5.75 -3.80 0.57
C LYS A 4 5.58 -2.68 -0.44
N THR A 5 5.71 -3.02 -1.73
CA THR A 5 5.38 -2.08 -2.81
C THR A 5 4.07 -2.53 -3.41
N ILE A 6 3.08 -1.65 -3.41
CA ILE A 6 1.72 -1.96 -3.86
C ILE A 6 1.22 -0.95 -4.88
N ASN A 7 0.27 -1.37 -5.72
CA ASN A 7 -0.38 -0.51 -6.69
C ASN A 7 -1.88 -0.32 -6.37
N ILE A 8 -2.25 0.89 -5.97
CA ILE A 8 -3.62 1.31 -5.61
C ILE A 8 -4.10 2.47 -6.51
N ASN A 9 -3.82 2.39 -7.81
CA ASN A 9 -4.01 3.46 -8.80
C ASN A 9 -5.46 3.69 -9.31
N SER A 10 -6.49 3.21 -8.61
CA SER A 10 -7.89 3.46 -8.97
C SER A 10 -8.77 3.56 -7.73
N LEU A 11 -9.92 4.23 -7.84
CA LEU A 11 -10.87 4.40 -6.74
C LEU A 11 -11.27 3.05 -6.13
N ASP A 12 -11.69 2.10 -6.99
CA ASP A 12 -12.09 0.75 -6.56
C ASP A 12 -10.97 0.03 -5.78
N LYS A 13 -9.70 0.20 -6.21
CA LYS A 13 -8.56 -0.40 -5.51
C LYS A 13 -8.30 0.26 -4.16
N ILE A 14 -8.44 1.58 -4.07
CA ILE A 14 -8.27 2.31 -2.80
C ILE A 14 -9.32 1.85 -1.80
N GLU A 15 -10.60 1.81 -2.20
CA GLU A 15 -11.69 1.36 -1.33
C GLU A 15 -11.45 -0.06 -0.85
N THR A 16 -11.18 -0.99 -1.78
CA THR A 16 -10.88 -2.39 -1.46
C THR A 16 -9.67 -2.53 -0.52
N PHE A 17 -8.59 -1.79 -0.79
CA PHE A 17 -7.39 -1.79 0.05
C PHE A 17 -7.69 -1.30 1.47
N VAL A 18 -8.41 -0.18 1.61
CA VAL A 18 -8.76 0.41 2.91
C VAL A 18 -9.69 -0.53 3.70
N ASP A 19 -10.63 -1.19 3.04
CA ASP A 19 -11.51 -2.17 3.68
C ASP A 19 -10.75 -3.40 4.18
N ILE A 20 -9.74 -3.86 3.42
CA ILE A 20 -8.88 -4.96 3.85
C ILE A 20 -8.00 -4.54 5.03
N ILE A 21 -7.29 -3.40 4.94
CA ILE A 21 -6.32 -2.99 5.95
C ILE A 21 -6.97 -2.63 7.29
N ASN A 22 -8.22 -2.17 7.28
CA ASN A 22 -8.99 -1.89 8.49
C ASN A 22 -9.38 -3.15 9.30
N LYS A 23 -9.34 -4.34 8.70
CA LYS A 23 -9.59 -5.61 9.40
C LYS A 23 -8.43 -6.00 10.33
N PHE A 24 -7.26 -5.38 10.17
CA PHE A 24 -6.06 -5.71 10.92
C PHE A 24 -5.76 -4.68 11.99
N ASN A 25 -5.40 -5.15 13.18
CA ASN A 25 -4.90 -4.28 14.24
C ASN A 25 -3.45 -3.87 13.96
N GLY A 26 -3.12 -2.63 14.33
CA GLY A 26 -1.78 -2.07 14.16
C GLY A 26 -1.75 -0.79 13.31
N ARG A 27 -0.54 -0.26 13.19
CA ARG A 27 -0.22 0.93 12.39
C ARG A 27 0.27 0.50 11.00
N PHE A 28 -0.22 1.19 10.00
CA PHE A 28 0.11 0.99 8.60
C PHE A 28 0.24 2.37 7.95
N ASP A 29 1.38 2.65 7.33
CA ASP A 29 1.61 3.92 6.64
C ASP A 29 1.81 3.67 5.15
N LEU A 30 1.25 4.54 4.32
CA LEU A 30 1.56 4.60 2.89
C LEU A 30 2.52 5.75 2.63
N VAL A 31 3.55 5.47 1.84
CA VAL A 31 4.60 6.43 1.47
C VAL A 31 4.68 6.56 -0.04
N SER A 32 4.57 7.79 -0.53
CA SER A 32 4.80 8.15 -1.93
C SER A 32 5.62 9.44 -1.98
N GLY A 33 6.82 9.37 -2.57
CA GLY A 33 7.78 10.47 -2.53
C GLY A 33 8.09 10.92 -1.10
N CYS A 34 7.78 12.17 -0.77
CA CYS A 34 7.97 12.75 0.56
C CYS A 34 6.71 12.68 1.46
N SER A 35 5.59 12.20 0.92
CA SER A 35 4.31 12.16 1.64
C SER A 35 4.16 10.83 2.38
N ILE A 36 3.74 10.90 3.64
CA ILE A 36 3.44 9.74 4.49
C ILE A 36 2.03 9.94 5.05
N VAL A 37 1.15 8.96 4.85
CA VAL A 37 -0.23 9.02 5.35
C VAL A 37 -0.63 7.72 6.03
N ASN A 38 -1.65 7.80 6.89
CA ASN A 38 -2.25 6.63 7.52
C ASN A 38 -3.00 5.79 6.48
N ALA A 39 -2.56 4.55 6.28
CA ALA A 39 -3.11 3.63 5.28
C ALA A 39 -4.56 3.20 5.56
N LYS A 40 -5.07 3.41 6.78
CA LYS A 40 -6.45 3.10 7.15
C LYS A 40 -7.46 4.19 6.80
N SER A 41 -7.00 5.39 6.41
CA SER A 41 -7.87 6.52 6.11
C SER A 41 -7.94 6.74 4.60
N ILE A 42 -9.08 6.39 4.00
CA ILE A 42 -9.36 6.68 2.58
C ILE A 42 -9.17 8.18 2.27
N MET A 43 -9.59 9.06 3.18
CA MET A 43 -9.43 10.51 3.03
C MET A 43 -7.96 10.93 3.00
N ALA A 44 -7.10 10.29 3.81
CA ALA A 44 -5.67 10.57 3.80
C ALA A 44 -5.00 10.05 2.52
N ILE A 45 -5.44 8.89 2.00
CA ILE A 45 -4.90 8.32 0.74
C ILE A 45 -5.18 9.23 -0.45
N PHE A 46 -6.32 9.93 -0.50
CA PHE A 46 -6.60 10.90 -1.56
C PHE A 46 -5.62 12.07 -1.63
N SER A 47 -4.83 12.31 -0.59
CA SER A 47 -3.75 13.31 -0.60
C SER A 47 -2.41 12.79 -1.14
N LEU A 48 -2.29 11.49 -1.44
CA LEU A 48 -1.09 10.87 -2.00
C LEU A 48 -1.09 10.89 -3.54
N ASP A 49 0.10 11.03 -4.11
CA ASP A 49 0.32 10.65 -5.50
C ASP A 49 0.36 9.13 -5.62
N ILE A 50 -0.69 8.57 -6.24
CA ILE A 50 -0.89 7.15 -6.49
C ILE A 50 -0.75 6.79 -7.99
N SER A 51 -0.21 7.72 -8.80
CA SER A 51 0.06 7.45 -10.22
C SER A 51 1.12 6.35 -10.41
N ARG A 52 1.92 6.10 -9.37
CA ARG A 52 2.98 5.10 -9.29
C ARG A 52 2.74 4.17 -8.09
N PRO A 53 3.34 2.97 -8.07
CA PRO A 53 3.31 2.11 -6.90
C PRO A 53 3.84 2.84 -5.67
N VAL A 54 3.21 2.60 -4.53
CA VAL A 54 3.51 3.23 -3.24
C VAL A 54 4.10 2.20 -2.29
N TYR A 55 4.84 2.68 -1.29
CA TYR A 55 5.33 1.80 -0.23
C TYR A 55 4.31 1.69 0.89
N LEU A 56 4.00 0.46 1.28
CA LEU A 56 3.24 0.14 2.48
C LEU A 56 4.20 -0.27 3.59
N TYR A 57 4.19 0.45 4.70
CA TYR A 57 4.93 0.13 5.91
C TYR A 57 4.02 -0.53 6.92
N ILE A 58 4.40 -1.75 7.32
CA ILE A 58 3.71 -2.57 8.31
C ILE A 58 4.58 -2.60 9.58
N TYR A 59 4.10 -1.97 10.65
CA TYR A 59 4.86 -1.85 11.89
C TYR A 59 4.66 -3.04 12.84
N ASN A 60 3.60 -3.84 12.67
CA ASN A 60 3.31 -5.01 13.48
C ASN A 60 3.75 -6.31 12.76
N GLU A 61 4.76 -7.01 13.30
CA GLU A 61 5.35 -8.18 12.67
C GLU A 61 4.48 -9.45 12.79
N GLU A 62 3.72 -9.61 13.87
CA GLU A 62 2.88 -10.79 14.11
C GLU A 62 1.74 -10.90 13.09
N SER A 63 1.20 -9.77 12.63
CA SER A 63 0.13 -9.74 11.62
C SER A 63 0.64 -9.59 10.19
N ALA A 64 1.95 -9.36 10.00
CA ALA A 64 2.48 -8.98 8.70
C ALA A 64 2.32 -10.05 7.62
N GLU A 65 2.43 -11.33 7.97
CA GLU A 65 2.22 -12.43 7.02
C GLU A 65 0.76 -12.51 6.55
N HIS A 66 -0.19 -12.38 7.48
CA HIS A 66 -1.62 -12.36 7.18
C HIS A 66 -2.02 -11.14 6.34
N VAL A 67 -1.48 -9.97 6.67
CA VAL A 67 -1.68 -8.73 5.90
C VAL A 67 -1.10 -8.89 4.49
N THR A 68 0.12 -9.41 4.37
CA THR A 68 0.79 -9.67 3.09
C THR A 68 -0.06 -10.58 2.20
N LYS A 69 -0.58 -11.68 2.77
CA LYS A 69 -1.43 -12.61 2.04
C LYS A 69 -2.74 -11.97 1.58
N ALA A 70 -3.36 -11.14 2.42
CA ALA A 70 -4.59 -10.44 2.08
C ALA A 70 -4.39 -9.34 1.02
N LEU A 71 -3.16 -8.85 0.86
CA LEU A 71 -2.80 -7.79 -0.08
C LEU A 71 -2.05 -8.27 -1.32
N ALA A 72 -1.94 -9.59 -1.53
CA ALA A 72 -1.16 -10.17 -2.62
C ALA A 72 -1.56 -9.65 -4.01
N GLU A 73 -2.83 -9.34 -4.23
CA GLU A 73 -3.34 -8.80 -5.51
C GLU A 73 -2.89 -7.38 -5.81
N PHE A 74 -2.45 -6.64 -4.79
CA PHE A 74 -1.94 -5.28 -4.94
C PHE A 74 -0.42 -5.24 -5.10
N GLU A 75 0.30 -6.31 -4.74
CA GLU A 75 1.76 -6.36 -4.82
C GLU A 75 2.24 -6.24 -6.27
N VAL A 76 3.23 -5.37 -6.47
CA VAL A 76 3.93 -5.27 -7.74
C VAL A 76 5.20 -6.11 -7.69
N ASN A 77 5.42 -6.91 -8.74
CA ASN A 77 6.67 -7.65 -8.89
C ASN A 77 7.80 -6.73 -9.38
N ALA A 78 9.05 -7.08 -9.04
CA ALA A 78 10.24 -6.29 -9.39
C ALA A 78 10.35 -5.95 -10.89
N LEU A 79 9.81 -6.81 -11.77
CA LEU A 79 9.78 -6.60 -13.23
C LEU A 79 8.88 -5.42 -13.64
N GLN A 80 7.73 -5.23 -12.98
CA GLN A 80 6.80 -4.13 -13.28
C GLN A 80 7.35 -2.76 -12.84
N ILE A 81 8.21 -2.75 -11.81
CA ILE A 81 8.84 -1.53 -11.31
C ILE A 81 9.91 -1.03 -12.30
N GLN A 82 10.66 -1.94 -12.94
CA GLN A 82 11.68 -1.57 -13.94
C GLN A 82 11.07 -0.96 -15.21
N GLU A 83 9.95 -1.49 -15.70
CA GLU A 83 9.27 -0.97 -16.90
C GLU A 83 8.77 0.48 -16.71
N GLN A 84 8.31 0.84 -15.50
CA GLN A 84 7.83 2.19 -15.20
C GLN A 84 8.94 3.22 -14.94
N LEU A 85 10.16 2.78 -14.64
CA LEU A 85 11.34 3.65 -14.49
C LEU A 85 12.01 3.95 -15.84
N LEU A 86 11.75 3.11 -16.85
CA LEU A 86 12.30 3.21 -18.20
C LEU A 86 11.37 3.93 -19.19
N ALA A 87 10.12 4.23 -18.79
CA ALA A 87 9.11 4.97 -19.56
C ALA A 87 8.98 6.41 -19.04
#